data_AF-A0A2S9TPN7-F1
#
_entry.id   AF-A0A2S9TPN7-F1
#
_cell.length_a   1.000
_cell.length_b   1.000
_cell.length_c   1.000
_cell.angle_alpha   90.00
_cell.angle_beta   90.00
_cell.angle_gamma   90.00
#
_symmetry.space_group_name_H-M   'P 1'
#
loop_
_entity.id
_entity.type
_entity.pdbx_description
1 polymer ?
#
loop_
_entity_poly.entity_id
_entity_poly.type
_entity_poly.pdbx_seq_one_letter_code
_entity_poly.pdbx_strand_id
1 'polypeptide(L)'
;MNEIEFYIEKLLNYFNVTTISDLAEVMEIKQSSISSWKIRNSISAIRKKCRELGIYKEIFGELNDFSNSNYNLNNHSSLIDNSTNKYISTQIINIPDNLIFELNSLFSRITDENLKKEISYKIEDFIIDIKKQIRE
;
A
#
# COMPACT_ATOMS: atom_id res chain seq x y z
N MET A 1 21.98 -2.35 5.78
CA MET A 1 21.11 -1.25 6.22
C MET A 1 19.70 -1.81 6.37
N ASN A 2 19.07 -1.65 7.52
CA ASN A 2 17.70 -2.14 7.73
C ASN A 2 16.72 -1.26 6.92
N GLU A 3 15.66 -1.84 6.37
CA GLU A 3 14.66 -1.12 5.56
C GLU A 3 14.05 0.06 6.34
N ILE A 4 13.81 -0.10 7.65
CA ILE A 4 13.34 1.01 8.50
C ILE A 4 14.37 2.13 8.63
N GLU A 5 15.67 1.80 8.69
CA GLU A 5 16.74 2.80 8.81
C GLU A 5 16.87 3.61 7.53
N PHE A 6 16.72 2.95 6.36
CA PHE A 6 16.68 3.62 5.07
C PHE A 6 15.55 4.66 5.00
N TYR A 7 14.33 4.32 5.44
CA TYR A 7 13.22 5.28 5.42
C TYR A 7 13.38 6.39 6.47
N ILE A 8 13.95 6.10 7.64
CA ILE A 8 14.27 7.12 8.63
C ILE A 8 15.32 8.10 8.07
N GLU A 9 16.37 7.61 7.42
CA GLU A 9 17.38 8.46 6.78
C GLU A 9 16.78 9.30 5.64
N LYS A 10 15.88 8.72 4.83
CA LYS A 10 15.17 9.46 3.80
C LYS A 10 14.30 10.58 4.38
N LEU A 11 13.66 10.35 5.53
CA LEU A 11 12.91 11.36 6.26
C LEU A 11 13.81 12.47 6.83
N LEU A 12 14.94 12.10 7.43
CA LEU A 12 15.95 13.05 7.90
C LEU A 12 16.39 13.99 6.76
N ASN A 13 16.70 13.40 5.60
CA ASN A 13 17.09 14.15 4.41
C ASN A 13 15.95 15.03 3.86
N TYR A 14 14.71 14.52 3.83
CA TYR A 14 13.56 15.28 3.34
C TYR A 14 13.27 16.52 4.18
N PHE A 15 13.34 16.40 5.51
CA PHE A 15 13.16 17.53 6.43
C PHE A 15 14.44 18.34 6.67
N ASN A 16 15.56 17.95 6.09
CA ASN A 16 16.88 18.56 6.30
C ASN A 16 17.28 18.65 7.78
N VAL A 17 17.07 17.55 8.52
CA VAL A 17 17.42 17.43 9.94
C VAL A 17 18.37 16.27 10.15
N THR A 18 19.21 16.35 11.19
CA THR A 18 20.28 15.36 11.43
C THR A 18 20.01 14.43 12.60
N THR A 19 19.01 14.72 13.45
CA THR A 19 18.71 13.92 14.64
C THR A 19 17.27 13.40 14.66
N ILE A 20 17.07 12.28 15.37
CA ILE A 20 15.74 11.70 15.59
C ILE A 20 14.85 12.62 16.43
N SER A 21 15.45 13.44 17.30
CA SER A 21 14.72 14.42 18.10
C SER A 21 14.12 15.51 17.20
N ASP A 22 14.94 16.10 16.32
CA ASP A 22 14.49 17.12 15.38
C ASP A 22 13.45 16.55 14.41
N LEU A 23 13.66 15.30 13.96
CA LEU A 23 12.69 14.61 13.11
C LEU A 23 11.34 14.41 13.80
N ALA A 24 11.36 14.07 15.09
CA ALA A 24 10.13 13.90 15.86
C ALA A 24 9.38 15.23 16.02
N GLU A 25 10.11 16.32 16.21
CA GLU A 25 9.55 17.66 16.33
C GLU A 25 8.88 18.12 15.03
N VAL A 26 9.58 18.04 13.89
CA VAL A 26 9.00 18.44 12.58
C VAL A 26 7.86 17.53 12.12
N MET A 27 7.84 16.27 12.57
CA MET A 27 6.74 15.35 12.32
C MET A 27 5.62 15.45 13.38
N GLU A 28 5.74 16.32 14.38
CA GLU A 28 4.77 16.48 15.47
C GLU A 28 4.44 15.15 16.18
N ILE A 29 5.46 14.35 16.50
CA ILE A 29 5.34 13.09 17.22
C ILE A 29 6.37 13.03 18.36
N LYS A 30 6.20 12.06 19.26
CA LYS A 30 7.20 11.81 20.31
C LYS A 30 8.40 11.10 19.71
N GLN A 31 9.60 11.44 20.15
CA GLN A 31 10.83 10.71 19.79
C GLN A 31 10.72 9.21 20.07
N SER A 32 10.03 8.85 21.16
CA SER A 32 9.74 7.45 21.53
C SER A 32 8.90 6.71 20.50
N SER A 33 8.08 7.40 19.70
CA SER A 33 7.34 6.82 18.58
C SER A 33 8.30 6.34 17.48
N ILE A 34 9.27 7.16 17.09
CA ILE A 34 10.28 6.79 16.07
C ILE A 34 11.14 5.62 16.57
N SER A 35 11.58 5.67 17.83
CA SER A 35 12.31 4.56 18.46
C SER A 35 11.49 3.27 18.44
N SER A 36 10.19 3.34 18.73
CA SER A 36 9.29 2.19 18.68
C SER A 36 9.13 1.62 17.27
N TRP A 37 9.05 2.48 16.25
CA TRP A 37 9.00 2.04 14.85
C TRP A 37 10.28 1.31 14.44
N LYS A 38 11.44 1.82 14.88
CA LYS A 38 12.74 1.19 14.63
C LYS A 38 12.85 -0.18 15.28
N ILE A 39 12.49 -0.30 16.56
CA ILE A 39 12.53 -1.57 17.31
C ILE A 39 11.59 -2.62 16.69
N ARG A 40 10.39 -2.22 16.29
CA ARG A 40 9.35 -3.12 15.77
C ARG A 40 9.40 -3.32 14.25
N ASN A 41 10.37 -2.69 13.57
CA ASN A 41 10.45 -2.64 12.11
C ASN A 41 9.13 -2.19 11.43
N SER A 42 8.45 -1.22 12.04
CA SER A 42 7.09 -0.82 11.65
C SER A 42 7.09 0.20 10.50
N ILE A 43 7.44 -0.24 9.29
CA ILE A 43 7.42 0.62 8.09
C ILE A 43 6.00 1.14 7.81
N SER A 44 4.97 0.38 8.17
CA SER A 44 3.57 0.82 8.09
C SER A 44 3.27 2.07 8.90
N ALA A 45 3.90 2.24 10.06
CA ALA A 45 3.73 3.44 10.88
C ALA A 45 4.38 4.67 10.23
N ILE A 46 5.54 4.49 9.58
CA ILE A 46 6.17 5.53 8.76
C ILE A 46 5.25 5.91 7.59
N ARG A 47 4.74 4.92 6.85
CA ARG A 47 3.81 5.15 5.73
C ARG A 47 2.59 5.96 6.17
N LYS A 48 1.94 5.55 7.27
CA LYS A 48 0.79 6.24 7.83
C LYS A 48 1.11 7.70 8.15
N LYS A 49 2.23 7.95 8.85
CA LYS A 49 2.60 9.32 9.21
C LYS A 49 2.99 10.16 7.99
N CYS A 50 3.64 9.58 6.99
CA CYS A 50 3.92 10.27 5.73
C CYS A 50 2.63 10.64 4.96
N ARG A 51 1.58 9.82 5.05
CA ARG A 51 0.25 10.16 4.50
C ARG A 51 -0.40 11.31 5.25
N GLU A 52 -0.36 11.29 6.58
CA GLU A 52 -0.89 12.38 7.43
C GLU A 52 -0.22 13.72 7.13
N LEU A 53 1.10 13.70 6.87
CA LEU A 53 1.89 14.89 6.54
C LEU A 53 1.83 15.28 5.05
N GLY A 54 1.19 14.47 4.20
CA GLY A 54 1.13 14.72 2.76
C GLY A 54 2.43 14.50 1.99
N ILE A 55 3.43 13.84 2.58
CA ILE A 55 4.80 13.65 2.04
C ILE A 55 5.05 12.22 1.52
N TYR A 56 4.00 11.41 1.42
CA TYR A 56 4.13 9.99 1.08
C TYR A 56 4.86 9.78 -0.25
N LYS A 57 4.58 10.61 -1.27
CA LYS A 57 5.16 10.43 -2.60
C LYS A 57 6.64 10.75 -2.65
N GLU A 58 7.09 11.67 -1.82
CA GLU A 58 8.45 12.15 -1.74
C GLU A 58 9.32 11.09 -1.04
N ILE A 59 8.76 10.44 -0.01
CA ILE A 59 9.43 9.40 0.76
C ILE A 59 9.32 8.03 0.08
N PHE A 60 8.21 7.69 -0.56
CA PHE A 60 7.99 6.34 -1.12
C PHE A 60 7.90 6.31 -2.66
N GLY A 61 7.96 7.46 -3.34
CA GLY A 61 7.78 7.58 -4.80
C GLY A 61 6.32 7.83 -5.20
N GLU A 62 6.07 8.20 -6.47
CA GLU A 62 4.74 8.04 -7.06
C GLU A 62 4.29 6.60 -6.88
N LEU A 63 2.98 6.40 -6.72
CA LEU A 63 2.33 5.09 -6.82
C LEU A 63 2.40 4.56 -8.28
N ASN A 64 3.57 4.52 -8.90
CA ASN A 64 3.83 3.68 -10.07
C ASN A 64 4.26 2.33 -9.48
N ASP A 65 3.55 1.21 -9.57
CA ASP A 65 2.48 0.83 -10.47
C ASP A 65 1.88 -0.48 -9.90
N PHE A 66 0.59 -0.51 -9.56
CA PHE A 66 -0.18 -1.76 -9.78
C PHE A 66 -0.33 -2.07 -11.28
N SER A 67 0.26 -1.24 -12.14
CA SER A 67 0.42 -1.38 -13.59
C SER A 67 1.51 -2.36 -14.04
N ASN A 68 1.88 -3.36 -13.20
CA ASN A 68 2.53 -4.56 -13.73
C ASN A 68 2.17 -5.87 -13.00
N SER A 69 1.02 -5.91 -12.34
CA SER A 69 0.23 -7.12 -12.35
C SER A 69 -0.78 -6.94 -13.47
N ASN A 70 -0.64 -7.70 -14.55
CA ASN A 70 -1.73 -7.97 -15.48
C ASN A 70 -2.89 -8.63 -14.70
N TYR A 71 -3.61 -7.87 -13.88
CA TYR A 71 -4.94 -8.26 -13.43
C TYR A 71 -5.87 -8.01 -14.62
N ASN A 72 -5.78 -8.92 -15.60
CA ASN A 72 -6.83 -9.12 -16.58
C ASN A 72 -8.06 -9.60 -15.80
N LEU A 73 -8.87 -8.65 -15.34
CA LEU A 73 -10.19 -8.90 -14.80
C LEU A 73 -11.13 -9.24 -15.98
N ASN A 74 -10.98 -10.43 -16.54
CA ASN A 74 -11.92 -10.95 -17.52
C ASN A 74 -13.15 -11.49 -16.80
N ASN A 75 -13.99 -10.60 -16.28
CA ASN A 75 -15.33 -10.98 -15.84
C ASN A 75 -16.26 -11.02 -17.05
N HIS A 76 -16.34 -12.22 -17.62
CA HIS A 76 -17.55 -12.91 -18.06
C HIS A 76 -18.54 -12.16 -18.99
N SER A 77 -18.49 -12.46 -20.29
CA SER A 77 -19.70 -12.85 -21.04
C SER A 77 -19.37 -13.47 -22.40
N SER A 78 -19.88 -14.69 -22.60
CA SER A 78 -20.42 -15.23 -23.87
C SER A 78 -19.54 -15.28 -25.14
N LEU A 79 -19.31 -16.52 -25.59
CA LEU A 79 -19.32 -16.96 -27.01
C LEU A 79 -18.12 -16.56 -27.91
N ILE A 80 -17.38 -17.59 -28.37
CA ILE A 80 -16.64 -17.70 -29.66
C ILE A 80 -15.29 -16.93 -29.66
N ASP A 81 -14.12 -17.48 -30.02
CA ASP A 81 -13.77 -18.25 -31.22
C ASP A 81 -12.60 -19.24 -30.95
N ASN A 82 -12.66 -20.40 -31.58
CA ASN A 82 -11.58 -21.39 -31.65
C ASN A 82 -10.53 -20.93 -32.68
N SER A 83 -9.74 -19.91 -32.36
CA SER A 83 -8.48 -19.73 -33.08
C SER A 83 -7.49 -18.89 -32.29
N THR A 84 -6.25 -19.38 -32.26
CA THR A 84 -5.02 -18.74 -31.78
C THR A 84 -4.72 -18.86 -30.28
N ASN A 85 -3.77 -19.75 -30.00
CA ASN A 85 -2.98 -19.93 -28.78
C ASN A 85 -2.85 -18.64 -27.95
N LYS A 86 -3.65 -18.50 -26.91
CA LYS A 86 -3.41 -17.55 -25.83
C LYS A 86 -3.03 -18.35 -24.60
N TYR A 87 -1.80 -18.18 -24.15
CA TYR A 87 -1.25 -18.79 -22.95
C TYR A 87 -2.24 -18.62 -21.79
N ILE A 88 -2.91 -19.70 -21.42
CA ILE A 88 -3.73 -19.78 -20.22
C ILE A 88 -2.74 -19.89 -19.06
N SER A 89 -2.39 -18.77 -18.42
CA SER A 89 -1.83 -18.84 -17.08
C SER A 89 -2.99 -19.10 -16.12
N THR A 90 -3.23 -20.36 -15.79
CA THR A 90 -3.98 -20.73 -14.59
C THR A 90 -3.17 -20.29 -13.37
N GLN A 91 -3.24 -19.00 -13.01
CA GLN A 91 -2.80 -18.57 -11.70
C GLN A 91 -3.87 -19.02 -10.71
N ILE A 92 -3.48 -19.89 -9.77
CA ILE A 92 -4.34 -20.34 -8.69
C ILE A 92 -4.73 -19.10 -7.87
N ILE A 93 -5.99 -18.70 -7.95
CA ILE A 93 -6.51 -17.56 -7.18
C ILE A 93 -6.93 -18.12 -5.81
N ASN A 94 -6.13 -17.88 -4.77
CA ASN A 94 -6.48 -18.26 -3.39
C ASN A 94 -7.52 -17.31 -2.75
N ILE A 95 -8.08 -16.38 -3.52
CA ILE A 95 -9.07 -15.39 -3.08
C ILE A 95 -10.44 -15.80 -3.65
N PRO A 96 -11.49 -15.88 -2.81
CA PRO A 96 -12.84 -16.15 -3.29
C PRO A 96 -13.32 -15.14 -4.37
N ASP A 97 -13.88 -15.64 -5.48
CA ASP A 97 -14.31 -14.82 -6.63
C ASP A 97 -15.33 -13.74 -6.27
N ASN A 98 -16.19 -14.02 -5.29
CA ASN A 98 -17.18 -13.06 -4.80
C ASN A 98 -16.53 -11.81 -4.19
N LEU A 99 -15.40 -11.97 -3.49
CA LEU A 99 -14.68 -10.86 -2.90
C LEU A 99 -14.02 -9.99 -3.99
N ILE A 100 -13.49 -10.63 -5.04
CA ILE A 100 -12.94 -9.94 -6.20
C ILE A 100 -14.04 -9.14 -6.90
N PHE A 101 -15.21 -9.74 -7.11
CA PHE A 101 -16.35 -9.06 -7.74
C PHE A 101 -16.81 -7.83 -6.94
N GLU A 102 -16.96 -7.95 -5.62
CA GLU A 102 -17.39 -6.85 -4.76
C GLU A 102 -16.39 -5.71 -4.74
N LEU A 103 -15.09 -6.00 -4.66
CA LEU A 103 -14.05 -4.98 -4.72
C LEU A 103 -14.09 -4.21 -6.05
N ASN A 104 -14.24 -4.92 -7.17
CA ASN A 104 -14.35 -4.26 -8.47
C ASN A 104 -15.64 -3.43 -8.61
N SER A 105 -16.77 -3.95 -8.14
CA SER A 105 -18.03 -3.21 -8.10
C SER A 105 -17.89 -1.92 -7.29
N LEU A 106 -17.25 -1.98 -6.11
CA LEU A 106 -16.97 -0.82 -5.27
C LEU A 106 -16.11 0.20 -6.02
N PHE A 107 -14.99 -0.21 -6.60
CA PHE A 107 -14.07 0.72 -7.26
C PHE A 107 -14.62 1.30 -8.57
N SER A 108 -15.46 0.55 -9.28
CA SER A 108 -16.14 1.05 -10.50
C SER A 108 -17.12 2.19 -10.22
N ARG A 109 -17.66 2.28 -9.00
CA ARG A 109 -18.62 3.32 -8.59
C ARG A 109 -17.95 4.59 -8.08
N ILE A 110 -16.64 4.57 -7.85
CA ILE A 110 -15.90 5.71 -7.31
C ILE A 110 -15.30 6.49 -8.48
N THR A 111 -15.83 7.68 -8.74
CA THR A 111 -15.31 8.59 -9.76
C THR A 111 -14.26 9.55 -9.23
N ASP A 112 -14.27 9.82 -7.92
CA ASP A 112 -13.31 10.72 -7.26
C ASP A 112 -12.03 9.97 -6.90
N GLU A 113 -10.91 10.38 -7.51
CA GLU A 113 -9.60 9.78 -7.30
C GLU A 113 -9.03 9.95 -5.88
N ASN A 114 -9.43 11.00 -5.15
CA ASN A 114 -9.04 11.16 -3.75
C ASN A 114 -9.82 10.19 -2.86
N LEU A 115 -11.13 10.05 -3.08
CA LEU A 115 -11.96 9.09 -2.37
C LEU A 115 -11.51 7.65 -2.65
N LYS A 116 -11.14 7.37 -3.90
CA LYS A 116 -10.58 6.09 -4.32
C LYS A 116 -9.34 5.72 -3.52
N LYS A 117 -8.40 6.67 -3.39
CA LYS A 117 -7.19 6.49 -2.57
C LYS A 117 -7.50 6.28 -1.09
N GLU A 118 -8.42 7.07 -0.54
CA GLU A 118 -8.82 6.93 0.87
C GLU A 118 -9.36 5.52 1.15
N ILE A 119 -10.23 5.00 0.27
CA ILE A 119 -10.80 3.67 0.40
C ILE A 119 -9.73 2.60 0.20
N SER A 120 -8.81 2.77 -0.76
CA SER A 120 -7.66 1.87 -0.91
C SER A 120 -6.84 1.78 0.37
N TYR A 121 -6.52 2.91 1.02
CA TYR A 121 -5.77 2.91 2.28
C TYR A 121 -6.53 2.19 3.41
N LYS A 122 -7.85 2.36 3.51
CA LYS A 122 -8.66 1.65 4.50
C LYS A 122 -8.61 0.13 4.31
N ILE A 123 -8.67 -0.33 3.06
CA ILE A 123 -8.59 -1.76 2.73
C ILE A 123 -7.19 -2.30 3.04
N GLU A 124 -6.13 -1.56 2.74
CA GLU A 124 -4.75 -1.95 3.07
C GLU A 124 -4.53 -2.08 4.58
N ASP A 125 -5.00 -1.11 5.37
CA ASP A 125 -4.89 -1.15 6.82
C ASP A 125 -5.64 -2.37 7.40
N PHE A 126 -6.85 -2.67 6.88
CA PHE A 126 -7.60 -3.87 7.26
C PHE A 126 -6.85 -5.18 6.93
N ILE A 127 -6.26 -5.28 5.74
CA ILE A 127 -5.45 -6.44 5.34
C ILE A 127 -4.23 -6.60 6.27
N ILE A 128 -3.59 -5.50 6.66
CA ILE A 128 -2.46 -5.52 7.60
C ILE A 128 -2.91 -6.11 8.95
N ASP A 129 -4.09 -5.72 9.44
CA ASP A 129 -4.59 -6.23 10.71
C ASP A 129 -4.95 -7.72 10.65
N ILE A 130 -5.57 -8.19 9.56
CA ILE A 130 -5.78 -9.63 9.32
C ILE A 130 -4.44 -10.38 9.30
N LYS A 131 -3.41 -9.84 8.62
CA LYS A 131 -2.09 -10.47 8.54
C LYS A 131 -1.42 -10.59 9.91
N LYS A 132 -1.69 -9.68 10.85
CA LYS A 132 -1.20 -9.80 12.24
C LYS A 132 -1.90 -10.96 12.95
N GLN A 133 -3.22 -11.08 12.82
CA GLN A 133 -4.01 -12.14 13.46
C GLN A 133 -3.60 -13.55 12.99
N ILE A 134 -3.21 -13.71 11.73
CA ILE A 134 -2.77 -15.02 11.18
C ILE A 134 -1.35 -15.40 11.66
N ARG A 135 -0.55 -14.44 12.12
CA ARG A 135 0.83 -14.68 12.60
C ARG A 135 0.90 -15.05 14.09
N GLU A 136 -0.20 -14.91 14.82
CA GLU A 136 -0.37 -15.36 16.22
C GLU A 136 -0.91 -16.79 16.27
#